data_AF-A0A0U2UGM1-F1
#
_entry.id   AF-A0A0U2UGM1-F1
#
_cell.length_a   1.000
_cell.length_b   1.000
_cell.length_c   1.000
_cell.angle_alpha   90.00
_cell.angle_beta   90.00
_cell.angle_gamma   90.00
#
_symmetry.space_group_name_H-M   'P 1'
#
loop_
_entity.id
_entity.type
_entity.pdbx_description
1 polymer ?
#
loop_
_entity_poly.entity_id
_entity_poly.type
_entity_poly.pdbx_seq_one_letter_code
_entity_poly.pdbx_strand_id
1 'polypeptide(L)'
;MNFPTNRNVTLLQTRGVAAMELPEVTTDMLFRIALDRYVADSYDYFTVAHAAEGDSFDITNGNGELIATESAFLYPGIYEDVWLIVDDYGPNSKEGLVVTILLPEEY
;
A
#
# COMPACT_ATOMS: atom_id res chain seq x y z
N MET A 1 11.27 1.32 -17.38
CA MET A 1 11.26 1.41 -15.91
C MET A 1 12.29 0.44 -15.39
N ASN A 2 13.32 0.92 -14.69
CA ASN A 2 14.29 0.05 -14.04
C ASN A 2 13.77 -0.23 -12.62
N PHE A 3 13.07 -1.34 -12.43
CA PHE A 3 12.96 -1.91 -11.09
C PHE A 3 14.38 -2.06 -10.53
N PRO A 4 14.64 -1.76 -9.25
CA PRO A 4 15.90 -2.14 -8.63
C PRO A 4 15.99 -3.67 -8.64
N THR A 5 16.59 -4.22 -9.70
CA THR A 5 16.63 -5.66 -10.04
C THR A 5 17.36 -6.54 -9.03
N ASN A 6 17.85 -5.96 -7.93
CA ASN A 6 18.63 -6.63 -6.89
C ASN A 6 18.04 -6.47 -5.48
N ARG A 7 16.78 -6.05 -5.32
CA ARG A 7 16.16 -5.91 -3.99
C ARG A 7 15.06 -6.92 -3.80
N ASN A 8 15.10 -7.64 -2.68
CA ASN A 8 13.96 -8.42 -2.21
C ASN A 8 12.82 -7.45 -1.89
N VAL A 9 11.58 -7.85 -2.20
CA VAL A 9 10.38 -7.10 -1.82
C VAL A 9 9.52 -8.00 -0.96
N THR A 10 9.24 -7.56 0.26
CA THR A 10 8.43 -8.30 1.23
C THR A 10 7.14 -7.55 1.47
N LEU A 11 6.02 -8.28 1.44
CA LEU A 11 4.72 -7.77 1.87
C LEU A 11 4.46 -8.19 3.31
N LEU A 12 4.14 -7.24 4.18
CA LEU A 12 3.69 -7.48 5.54
C LEU A 12 2.30 -6.91 5.72
N GLN A 13 1.44 -7.69 6.38
CA GLN A 13 0.14 -7.23 6.84
C GLN A 13 0.12 -7.32 8.36
N THR A 14 -0.36 -6.27 9.01
CA THR A 14 -0.60 -6.28 10.45
C THR A 14 -1.81 -7.15 10.79
N ARG A 15 -2.04 -7.36 12.09
CA ARG A 15 -3.14 -8.22 12.54
C ARG A 15 -4.49 -7.59 12.24
N GLY A 16 -4.63 -6.27 12.35
CA GLY A 16 -5.84 -5.55 11.99
C GLY A 16 -6.23 -5.78 10.53
N VAL A 17 -5.30 -5.51 9.62
CA VAL A 17 -5.51 -5.72 8.19
C VAL A 17 -5.77 -7.19 7.84
N ALA A 18 -5.04 -8.13 8.45
CA ALA A 18 -5.28 -9.55 8.23
C ALA A 18 -6.70 -9.98 8.68
N ALA A 19 -7.26 -9.34 9.71
CA ALA A 19 -8.62 -9.59 10.18
C ALA A 19 -9.71 -8.99 9.26
N MET A 20 -9.36 -8.04 8.39
CA MET A 20 -10.28 -7.52 7.37
C MET A 20 -10.57 -8.53 6.27
N GLU A 21 -9.77 -9.60 6.15
CA GLU A 21 -9.86 -10.61 5.10
C GLU A 21 -9.89 -9.98 3.70
N LEU A 22 -9.05 -8.97 3.47
CA LEU A 22 -8.94 -8.29 2.18
C LEU A 22 -8.71 -9.33 1.06
N PRO A 23 -9.52 -9.28 -0.01
CA PRO A 23 -9.27 -10.11 -1.19
C PRO A 23 -7.86 -9.91 -1.74
N GLU A 24 -7.28 -10.98 -2.28
CA GLU A 24 -5.93 -10.97 -2.87
C GLU A 24 -5.80 -9.87 -3.93
N VAL A 25 -6.82 -9.71 -4.80
CA VAL A 25 -6.84 -8.66 -5.83
C VAL A 25 -6.75 -7.24 -5.25
N THR A 26 -7.39 -6.99 -4.10
CA THR A 26 -7.35 -5.70 -3.40
C THR A 26 -5.97 -5.50 -2.78
N THR A 27 -5.45 -6.52 -2.10
CA THR A 27 -4.12 -6.48 -1.48
C THR A 27 -3.02 -6.24 -2.51
N ASP A 28 -3.05 -6.95 -3.63
CA ASP A 28 -2.09 -6.83 -4.73
C ASP A 28 -2.14 -5.44 -5.37
N MET A 29 -3.34 -4.89 -5.55
CA MET A 29 -3.53 -3.54 -6.09
C MET A 29 -2.91 -2.51 -5.13
N LEU A 30 -3.22 -2.57 -3.84
CA LEU A 30 -2.68 -1.64 -2.84
C LEU A 30 -1.15 -1.72 -2.80
N PHE A 31 -0.62 -2.94 -2.72
CA PHE A 31 0.83 -3.20 -2.73
C PHE A 31 1.50 -2.59 -3.96
N ARG A 32 0.95 -2.83 -5.15
CA ARG A 32 1.51 -2.33 -6.39
C ARG A 32 1.51 -0.81 -6.45
N ILE A 33 0.43 -0.16 -6.04
CA ILE A 33 0.36 1.31 -6.03
C ILE A 33 1.41 1.90 -5.07
N ALA A 34 1.53 1.36 -3.86
CA ALA A 34 2.52 1.84 -2.89
C ALA A 34 3.95 1.68 -3.42
N LEU A 35 4.26 0.52 -4.01
CA LEU A 35 5.60 0.24 -4.55
C LEU A 35 5.91 1.09 -5.79
N ASP A 36 4.98 1.22 -6.74
CA ASP A 36 5.18 1.99 -7.97
C ASP A 36 5.46 3.47 -7.65
N ARG A 37 4.77 4.02 -6.64
CA ARG A 37 5.01 5.38 -6.13
C ARG A 37 6.37 5.54 -5.50
N TYR A 38 6.74 4.66 -4.56
CA TYR A 38 8.05 4.70 -3.93
C TYR A 38 9.20 4.57 -4.95
N VAL A 39 9.04 3.72 -5.97
CA VAL A 39 10.03 3.56 -7.04
C VAL A 39 10.15 4.80 -7.92
N ALA A 40 9.06 5.55 -8.10
CA ALA A 40 9.05 6.83 -8.82
C ALA A 40 9.70 7.96 -7.99
N ASP A 41 9.40 8.01 -6.69
CA ASP A 41 9.99 8.94 -5.73
C ASP A 41 10.15 8.27 -4.36
N SER A 42 11.39 8.11 -3.89
CA SER A 42 11.69 7.47 -2.60
C SER A 42 11.17 8.24 -1.39
N TYR A 43 10.83 9.53 -1.54
CA TYR A 43 10.17 10.30 -0.49
C TYR A 43 8.65 10.03 -0.42
N ASP A 44 8.09 9.38 -1.43
CA ASP A 44 6.68 9.04 -1.52
C ASP A 44 6.40 7.62 -1.00
N TYR A 45 6.86 7.35 0.23
CA TYR A 45 6.82 6.04 0.87
C TYR A 45 5.50 5.73 1.60
N PHE A 46 4.59 6.70 1.69
CA PHE A 46 3.35 6.59 2.46
C PHE A 46 2.12 6.75 1.56
N THR A 47 1.22 5.77 1.64
CA THR A 47 -0.02 5.72 0.85
C THR A 47 -1.19 5.43 1.78
N VAL A 48 -2.32 6.11 1.55
CA VAL A 48 -3.57 5.85 2.26
C VAL A 48 -4.61 5.43 1.24
N ALA A 49 -5.21 4.26 1.42
CA ALA A 49 -6.46 3.91 0.77
C ALA A 49 -7.60 4.19 1.75
N HIS A 50 -8.46 5.13 1.41
CA HIS A 50 -9.56 5.54 2.27
C HIS A 50 -10.67 4.48 2.28
N ALA A 51 -11.47 4.46 3.33
CA ALA A 51 -12.69 3.67 3.39
C ALA A 51 -13.56 3.91 2.14
N ALA A 52 -14.16 2.85 1.59
CA ALA A 52 -15.03 2.98 0.44
C ALA A 52 -16.31 3.76 0.77
N GLU A 53 -16.59 4.77 -0.04
CA GLU A 53 -17.83 5.54 -0.02
C GLU A 53 -18.65 5.20 -1.27
N GLY A 54 -19.66 4.34 -1.09
CA GLY A 54 -20.47 3.84 -2.21
C GLY A 54 -19.70 2.87 -3.10
N ASP A 55 -19.52 3.22 -4.37
CA ASP A 55 -18.93 2.33 -5.39
C ASP A 55 -17.44 2.58 -5.64
N SER A 56 -16.82 3.47 -4.85
CA SER A 56 -15.43 3.88 -5.03
C SER A 56 -14.72 4.18 -3.71
N PHE A 57 -13.40 4.21 -3.76
CA PHE A 57 -12.55 4.72 -2.69
C PHE A 57 -11.38 5.50 -3.30
N ASP A 58 -10.88 6.47 -2.54
CA ASP A 58 -9.75 7.28 -2.94
C ASP A 58 -8.45 6.73 -2.37
N ILE A 59 -7.37 6.89 -3.13
CA ILE A 59 -6.02 6.59 -2.71
C ILE A 59 -5.23 7.90 -2.74
N THR A 60 -4.59 8.22 -1.62
CA THR A 60 -3.83 9.47 -1.42
C THR A 60 -2.39 9.19 -0.99
N ASN A 61 -1.53 10.22 -1.06
CA ASN A 61 -0.21 10.19 -0.45
C ASN A 61 -0.21 10.66 1.01
N GLY A 62 0.95 10.62 1.67
CA GLY A 62 1.10 11.11 3.05
C GLY A 62 0.87 12.61 3.24
N ASN A 63 0.79 13.39 2.16
CA ASN A 63 0.41 14.80 2.18
C ASN A 63 -1.10 15.00 1.91
N GLY A 64 -1.86 13.94 1.67
CA GLY A 64 -3.29 13.99 1.32
C GLY A 64 -3.58 14.31 -0.14
N GLU A 65 -2.58 14.29 -1.03
CA GLU A 65 -2.79 14.50 -2.46
C GLU A 65 -3.41 13.25 -3.09
N LEU A 66 -4.44 13.45 -3.92
CA LEU A 66 -5.14 12.36 -4.62
C LEU A 66 -4.24 11.73 -5.68
N ILE A 67 -4.09 10.41 -5.60
CA ILE A 67 -3.32 9.60 -6.55
C ILE A 67 -4.25 8.91 -7.54
N ALA A 68 -5.27 8.25 -7.01
CA ALA A 68 -6.23 7.49 -7.80
C ALA A 68 -7.58 7.42 -7.08
N THR A 69 -8.64 7.24 -7.85
CA THR A 69 -9.95 6.84 -7.36
C THR A 69 -10.24 5.49 -8.00
N GLU A 70 -10.45 4.47 -7.18
CA GLU A 70 -10.61 3.09 -7.62
C GLU A 70 -12.04 2.60 -7.33
N SER A 71 -12.48 1.60 -8.08
CA SER A 71 -13.81 1.03 -7.88
C SER A 71 -13.81 0.01 -6.74
N ALA A 72 -14.69 0.20 -5.76
CA ALA A 72 -14.93 -0.75 -4.67
C ALA A 72 -15.51 -2.09 -5.18
N PHE A 73 -16.09 -2.11 -6.39
CA PHE A 73 -16.52 -3.35 -7.05
C PHE A 73 -15.33 -4.18 -7.55
N LEU A 74 -14.30 -3.53 -8.09
CA LEU A 74 -13.11 -4.21 -8.61
C LEU A 74 -12.14 -4.60 -7.48
N TYR A 75 -12.06 -3.76 -6.44
CA TYR A 75 -11.19 -3.96 -5.29
C TYR A 75 -11.99 -3.84 -3.98
N PRO A 76 -12.77 -4.89 -3.62
CA PRO A 76 -13.62 -4.84 -2.44
C PRO A 76 -12.84 -5.06 -1.14
N GLY A 77 -13.50 -4.79 0.00
CA GLY A 77 -13.00 -5.11 1.34
C GLY A 77 -12.43 -3.93 2.13
N ILE A 78 -12.26 -2.76 1.51
CA ILE A 78 -11.76 -1.55 2.17
C ILE A 78 -12.95 -0.79 2.78
N TYR A 79 -13.32 -1.13 4.02
CA TYR A 79 -14.42 -0.50 4.75
C TYR A 79 -13.95 0.49 5.83
N GLU A 80 -12.65 0.58 6.04
CA GLU A 80 -11.96 1.55 6.87
C GLU A 80 -10.67 1.96 6.17
N ASP A 81 -10.04 3.05 6.62
CA ASP A 81 -8.79 3.51 6.04
C ASP A 81 -7.70 2.46 6.24
N VAL A 82 -6.89 2.24 5.21
CA VAL A 82 -5.75 1.33 5.23
C VAL A 82 -4.50 2.10 4.81
N TRP A 83 -3.46 2.01 5.62
CA TRP A 83 -2.20 2.69 5.40
C TRP A 83 -1.17 1.70 4.84
N LEU A 84 -0.38 2.18 3.87
CA LEU A 84 0.71 1.44 3.28
C LEU A 84 2.00 2.24 3.42
N ILE A 85 3.02 1.56 3.92
CA ILE A 85 4.34 2.14 4.20
C ILE A 85 5.39 1.31 3.48
N VAL A 86 6.28 1.98 2.75
CA VAL A 86 7.42 1.34 2.10
C VAL A 86 8.70 1.68 2.86
N ASP A 87 9.24 0.70 3.58
CA ASP A 87 10.54 0.81 4.25
C ASP A 87 11.67 0.28 3.35
N ASP A 88 12.72 1.08 3.16
CA ASP A 88 13.93 0.68 2.44
C ASP A 88 15.09 0.44 3.40
N TYR A 89 15.39 -0.85 3.61
CA TYR A 89 16.53 -1.28 4.41
C TYR A 89 17.86 -1.23 3.63
N GLY A 90 17.81 -0.79 2.37
CA GLY A 90 18.97 -0.57 1.52
C GLY A 90 19.35 -1.79 0.66
N PRO A 91 20.22 -1.57 -0.34
CA PRO A 91 20.52 -2.58 -1.37
C PRO A 91 21.31 -3.79 -0.87
N ASN A 92 21.94 -3.70 0.32
CA ASN A 92 22.72 -4.79 0.92
C ASN A 92 21.98 -5.48 2.07
N SER A 93 20.74 -5.07 2.35
CA SER A 93 19.90 -5.70 3.35
C SER A 93 19.27 -6.98 2.80
N LYS A 94 19.05 -7.99 3.66
CA LYS A 94 18.32 -9.20 3.28
C LYS A 94 16.84 -8.92 3.09
N GLU A 95 16.31 -7.99 3.89
CA GLU A 95 14.93 -7.55 3.91
C GLU A 95 14.60 -6.74 2.64
N GLY A 96 15.54 -5.91 2.18
CA GLY A 96 15.36 -5.09 0.97
C GLY A 96 14.29 -4.03 1.15
N LEU A 97 13.25 -4.06 0.32
CA LEU A 97 12.06 -3.23 0.47
C LEU A 97 10.99 -4.01 1.23
N VAL A 98 10.39 -3.38 2.24
CA VAL A 98 9.28 -3.95 2.99
C VAL A 98 8.08 -3.03 2.82
N VAL A 99 7.00 -3.57 2.25
CA VAL A 99 5.72 -2.87 2.16
C VAL A 99 4.84 -3.39 3.29
N THR A 100 4.54 -2.52 4.24
CA THR A 100 3.66 -2.82 5.38
C THR A 100 2.29 -2.24 5.11
N ILE A 101 1.27 -3.09 5.17
CA ILE A 101 -0.14 -2.68 5.16
C ILE A 101 -0.65 -2.76 6.60
N LEU A 102 -1.20 -1.66 7.11
CA LEU A 102 -1.68 -1.53 8.49
C LEU A 102 -2.94 -0.68 8.60
N LEU A 103 -3.67 -0.83 9.70
CA LEU A 103 -4.73 0.11 10.08
C LEU A 103 -4.11 1.38 10.70
N PRO A 104 -4.77 2.55 10.61
CA PRO A 104 -4.28 3.80 11.18
C PRO A 104 -3.90 3.71 12.67
N GLU A 105 -4.65 2.95 13.46
CA GLU A 105 -4.40 2.74 14.88
C GLU A 105 -3.22 1.82 15.21
N GLU A 106 -2.68 1.12 14.20
CA GLU A 106 -1.51 0.24 14.34
C GLU A 106 -0.19 0.95 14.00
N TYR A 107 -0.23 2.22 13.59
CA TYR A 107 0.93 3.08 13.32
C TYR A 107 1.48 3.72 14.59
#